data_AF-A0A928X2B7-F1
#
_entry.id   AF-A0A928X2B7-F1
#
_cell.length_a   1.000
_cell.length_b   1.000
_cell.length_c   1.000
_cell.angle_alpha   90.00
_cell.angle_beta   90.00
_cell.angle_gamma   90.00
#
_symmetry.space_group_name_H-M   'P 1'
#
loop_
_entity.id
_entity.type
_entity.pdbx_description
1 polymer ?
#
loop_
_entity_poly.entity_id
_entity_poly.type
_entity_poly.pdbx_seq_one_letter_code
_entity_poly.pdbx_strand_id
1 'polypeptide(L)'
;MTISPPEPGQKVKVVVDDAPTPATFERWGKPGHFSRTLARGPKTTTWIWDLHADAHDFDSHTSDLEDISRKIFSAHFGHLAVVFIWLSGMYFHGAKFSNFEAWLTNPTAIK
;
A
#
# COMPACT_ATOMS: atom_id res chain seq x y z
N MET A 1 35.79 15.62 30.40
CA MET A 1 34.37 15.31 30.64
C MET A 1 34.07 13.98 29.96
N THR A 2 33.82 12.93 30.73
CA THR A 2 33.40 11.61 30.20
C THR A 2 31.89 11.59 30.10
N ILE A 3 31.37 11.45 28.88
CA ILE A 3 29.93 11.37 28.60
C ILE A 3 29.55 9.90 28.78
N SER A 4 28.66 9.59 29.72
CA SER A 4 28.16 8.23 29.92
C SER A 4 27.33 7.78 28.70
N PRO A 5 27.35 6.49 28.33
CA PRO A 5 26.48 5.96 27.28
C PRO A 5 25.00 6.22 27.63
N PRO A 6 24.15 6.55 26.64
CA PRO A 6 22.72 6.70 26.88
C PRO A 6 22.15 5.38 27.42
N GLU A 7 21.27 5.46 28.42
CA GLU A 7 20.62 4.28 28.97
C GLU A 7 19.90 3.50 27.86
N PRO A 8 19.98 2.16 27.85
CA PRO A 8 19.25 1.37 26.89
C PRO A 8 17.75 1.65 27.05
N GLY A 9 17.16 2.28 26.02
CA GLY A 9 15.77 2.69 26.01
C GLY A 9 14.79 1.55 26.31
N GLN A 10 13.56 1.92 26.68
CA GLN A 10 12.50 0.98 27.06
C GLN A 10 12.38 -0.17 26.05
N LYS A 11 12.50 -1.42 26.54
CA LYS A 11 12.36 -2.62 25.70
C LYS A 11 10.93 -2.69 25.14
N VAL A 12 10.77 -2.43 23.84
CA VAL A 12 9.49 -2.55 23.14
C VAL A 12 9.20 -4.04 22.86
N LYS A 13 7.96 -4.47 23.13
CA LYS A 13 7.49 -5.83 22.84
C LYS A 13 6.74 -5.85 21.50
N VAL A 14 7.05 -6.82 20.65
CA VAL A 14 6.28 -7.10 19.42
C VAL A 14 5.14 -8.05 19.77
N VAL A 15 3.92 -7.70 19.35
CA VAL A 15 2.70 -8.50 19.53
C VAL A 15 1.98 -8.55 18.19
N VAL A 16 1.55 -9.75 17.78
CA VAL A 16 0.86 -10.00 16.50
C VAL A 16 -0.20 -11.07 16.75
N ASP A 17 -1.33 -10.96 16.05
CA ASP A 17 -2.34 -12.02 15.96
C ASP A 17 -2.05 -12.94 14.78
N ASP A 18 -2.13 -14.25 15.00
CA ASP A 18 -1.94 -15.24 13.96
C ASP A 18 -3.21 -15.41 13.10
N ALA A 19 -3.05 -15.22 11.79
CA ALA A 19 -4.11 -15.42 10.78
C ALA A 19 -5.48 -14.77 11.13
N PRO A 20 -5.54 -13.46 11.41
CA PRO A 20 -6.77 -12.80 11.86
C PRO A 20 -7.85 -12.73 10.77
N THR A 21 -7.46 -12.87 9.49
CA THR A 21 -8.40 -12.90 8.36
C THR A 21 -8.04 -14.04 7.39
N PRO A 22 -9.03 -14.84 6.94
CA PRO A 22 -8.77 -15.93 6.00
C PRO A 22 -8.54 -15.40 4.58
N ALA A 23 -7.49 -15.90 3.93
CA ALA A 23 -7.19 -15.59 2.53
C ALA A 23 -8.13 -16.37 1.59
N THR A 24 -9.22 -15.74 1.15
CA THR A 24 -10.23 -16.37 0.27
C THR A 24 -10.76 -15.40 -0.79
N PHE A 25 -11.32 -15.94 -1.87
CA PHE A 25 -11.95 -15.15 -2.94
C PHE A 25 -13.43 -14.79 -2.66
N GLU A 26 -14.03 -15.28 -1.58
CA GLU A 26 -15.47 -15.10 -1.31
C GLU A 26 -15.89 -13.62 -1.30
N ARG A 27 -15.05 -12.78 -0.67
CA ARG A 27 -15.25 -11.34 -0.56
C ARG A 27 -15.16 -10.60 -1.90
N TRP A 28 -14.35 -11.11 -2.83
CA TRP A 28 -14.19 -10.50 -4.15
C TRP A 28 -15.47 -10.61 -4.99
N GLY A 29 -16.27 -11.66 -4.77
CA GLY A 29 -17.59 -11.82 -5.38
C GLY A 29 -18.68 -10.91 -4.78
N LYS A 30 -18.37 -10.11 -3.75
CA LYS A 30 -19.30 -9.22 -3.04
C LYS A 30 -18.75 -7.79 -3.00
N PRO A 31 -18.74 -7.05 -4.13
CA PRO A 31 -18.23 -5.68 -4.14
C PRO A 31 -19.00 -4.81 -3.15
N GLY A 32 -18.28 -3.98 -2.39
CA GLY A 32 -18.85 -3.16 -1.33
C GLY A 32 -19.04 -3.89 0.00
N HIS A 33 -18.49 -5.10 0.18
CA HIS A 33 -18.57 -5.87 1.44
C HIS A 33 -18.12 -5.08 2.69
N PHE A 34 -17.32 -4.04 2.49
CA PHE A 34 -16.70 -3.24 3.54
C PHE A 34 -17.67 -2.20 4.10
N SER A 35 -18.75 -1.90 3.38
CA SER A 35 -19.79 -0.98 3.79
C SER A 35 -21.13 -1.71 3.90
N ARG A 36 -21.78 -1.63 5.06
CA ARG A 36 -23.12 -2.21 5.26
C ARG A 36 -24.17 -1.58 4.33
N THR A 37 -23.96 -0.32 3.94
CA THR A 37 -24.82 0.41 3.00
C THR A 37 -24.68 -0.15 1.59
N LEU A 38 -23.43 -0.38 1.15
CA LEU A 38 -23.13 -0.87 -0.19
C LEU A 38 -23.37 -2.38 -0.35
N ALA A 39 -23.22 -3.18 0.71
CA ALA A 39 -23.41 -4.63 0.69
C ALA A 39 -24.81 -5.08 0.26
N ARG A 40 -25.80 -4.18 0.25
CA ARG A 40 -27.18 -4.44 -0.24
C ARG A 40 -27.30 -4.47 -1.76
N GLY A 41 -26.24 -4.13 -2.49
CA GLY A 41 -26.17 -4.19 -3.94
C GLY A 41 -26.60 -2.89 -4.67
N PRO A 42 -26.31 -2.81 -5.98
CA PRO A 42 -26.50 -1.60 -6.79
C PRO A 42 -27.97 -1.36 -7.16
N LYS A 43 -28.68 -0.55 -6.36
CA LYS A 43 -30.04 -0.10 -6.71
C LYS A 43 -30.06 1.11 -7.66
N THR A 44 -29.00 1.92 -7.63
CA THR A 44 -28.80 3.09 -8.49
C THR A 44 -27.36 3.11 -8.98
N THR A 45 -27.07 3.89 -10.02
CA THR A 45 -25.69 4.06 -10.51
C THR A 45 -24.80 4.82 -9.53
N THR A 46 -25.38 5.62 -8.61
CA THR A 46 -24.67 6.25 -7.49
C THR A 46 -23.87 5.23 -6.68
N TRP A 47 -24.42 4.02 -6.48
CA TRP A 47 -23.75 2.94 -5.77
C TRP A 47 -22.36 2.62 -6.35
N ILE A 48 -22.18 2.73 -7.67
CA ILE A 48 -20.87 2.49 -8.31
C ILE A 48 -19.88 3.56 -7.87
N TRP A 49 -20.30 4.82 -7.82
CA TRP A 49 -19.42 5.91 -7.40
C TRP A 49 -19.08 5.82 -5.91
N ASP A 50 -20.08 5.55 -5.07
CA ASP A 50 -19.90 5.35 -3.63
C ASP A 50 -18.94 4.16 -3.35
N LEU A 51 -19.03 3.08 -4.14
CA LEU A 51 -18.10 1.95 -4.04
C LEU A 51 -16.63 2.36 -4.20
N HIS A 52 -16.33 3.28 -5.12
CA HIS A 52 -14.95 3.72 -5.34
C HIS A 52 -14.54 4.80 -4.34
N ALA A 53 -15.45 5.73 -4.01
CA ALA A 53 -15.20 6.80 -3.05
C ALA A 53 -14.86 6.24 -1.66
N ASP A 54 -15.58 5.20 -1.24
CA ASP A 54 -15.45 4.63 0.09
C ASP A 54 -14.36 3.53 0.17
N ALA A 55 -13.73 3.13 -0.95
CA ALA A 55 -12.85 1.96 -0.99
C ALA A 55 -11.65 2.04 -0.03
N HIS A 56 -11.11 3.24 0.19
CA HIS A 56 -9.97 3.48 1.08
C HIS A 56 -10.33 4.32 2.32
N ASP A 57 -11.62 4.58 2.54
CA ASP A 57 -12.11 5.26 3.75
C ASP A 57 -12.25 4.24 4.89
N PHE A 58 -11.12 3.79 5.45
CA PHE A 58 -11.12 2.69 6.43
C PHE A 58 -11.89 3.01 7.73
N ASP A 59 -11.98 4.29 8.09
CA ASP A 59 -12.72 4.76 9.26
C ASP A 59 -14.24 4.56 9.10
N SER A 60 -14.77 4.57 7.87
CA SER A 60 -16.19 4.27 7.62
C SER A 60 -16.50 2.77 7.55
N HIS A 61 -15.48 1.92 7.42
CA HIS A 61 -15.66 0.45 7.34
C HIS A 61 -15.88 -0.18 8.71
N THR A 62 -15.21 0.34 9.74
CA THR A 62 -15.23 -0.20 11.10
C THR A 62 -14.85 0.90 12.10
N SER A 63 -15.27 0.76 13.36
CA SER A 63 -14.82 1.62 14.46
C SER A 63 -13.61 1.07 15.22
N ASP A 64 -13.09 -0.09 14.80
CA ASP A 64 -11.94 -0.75 15.41
C ASP A 64 -10.62 -0.18 14.89
N LEU A 65 -9.95 0.60 15.75
CA LEU A 65 -8.66 1.23 15.43
C LEU A 65 -7.56 0.22 15.15
N GLU A 66 -7.63 -0.99 15.71
CA GLU A 66 -6.65 -2.04 15.45
C GLU A 66 -6.80 -2.57 14.01
N ASP A 67 -8.02 -2.87 13.58
CA ASP A 67 -8.31 -3.28 12.19
C ASP A 67 -7.97 -2.17 11.19
N ILE A 68 -8.30 -0.91 11.50
CA ILE A 68 -7.92 0.25 10.67
C ILE A 68 -6.39 0.32 10.53
N SER A 69 -5.66 0.22 11.63
CA SER A 69 -4.19 0.27 11.63
C SER A 69 -3.59 -0.88 10.82
N ARG A 70 -4.15 -2.10 10.92
CA ARG A 70 -3.74 -3.27 10.12
C ARG A 70 -3.95 -3.04 8.62
N LYS A 71 -5.08 -2.44 8.22
CA LYS A 71 -5.37 -2.09 6.83
C LYS A 71 -4.39 -1.05 6.29
N ILE A 72 -4.14 0.03 7.05
CA ILE A 72 -3.18 1.08 6.68
C ILE A 72 -1.77 0.49 6.50
N PHE A 73 -1.31 -0.28 7.49
CA PHE A 73 0.00 -0.93 7.43
C PHE A 73 0.15 -1.82 6.20
N SER A 74 -0.87 -2.61 5.89
CA SER A 74 -0.89 -3.48 4.70
C SER A 74 -0.93 -2.69 3.39
N ALA A 75 -1.75 -1.63 3.33
CA ALA A 75 -1.85 -0.76 2.16
C ALA A 75 -0.53 -0.06 1.83
N HIS A 76 0.26 0.31 2.86
CA HIS A 76 1.61 0.85 2.64
C HIS A 76 2.52 -0.13 1.90
N PHE A 77 2.49 -1.42 2.22
CA PHE A 77 3.26 -2.41 1.46
C PHE A 77 2.77 -2.55 0.03
N GLY A 78 1.45 -2.52 -0.20
CA GLY A 78 0.88 -2.50 -1.54
C GLY A 78 1.39 -1.30 -2.36
N HIS A 79 1.38 -0.11 -1.77
CA HIS A 79 1.90 1.10 -2.40
C HIS A 79 3.40 1.03 -2.68
N LEU A 80 4.21 0.60 -1.70
CA LEU A 80 5.65 0.40 -1.89
C LEU A 80 5.97 -0.62 -2.99
N ALA A 81 5.20 -1.70 -3.09
CA ALA A 81 5.36 -2.68 -4.16
C ALA A 81 5.11 -2.06 -5.55
N VAL A 82 4.07 -1.24 -5.71
CA VAL A 82 3.82 -0.50 -6.97
C VAL A 82 4.97 0.46 -7.28
N VAL A 83 5.50 1.17 -6.27
CA VAL A 83 6.69 2.03 -6.44
C VAL A 83 7.90 1.23 -6.90
N PHE A 84 8.14 0.05 -6.32
CA PHE A 84 9.23 -0.82 -6.75
C PHE A 84 9.04 -1.36 -8.17
N ILE A 85 7.81 -1.71 -8.56
CA ILE A 85 7.51 -2.09 -9.94
C ILE A 85 7.80 -0.92 -10.88
N TRP A 86 7.35 0.29 -10.55
CA TRP A 86 7.63 1.49 -11.33
C TRP A 86 9.14 1.75 -11.47
N LEU A 87 9.89 1.73 -10.36
CA LEU A 87 11.35 1.86 -10.36
C LEU A 87 12.00 0.78 -11.22
N SER A 88 11.58 -0.49 -11.07
CA SER A 88 12.12 -1.59 -11.87
C SER A 88 11.90 -1.36 -13.36
N GLY A 89 10.75 -0.82 -13.74
CA GLY A 89 10.46 -0.39 -15.11
C GLY A 89 11.43 0.69 -15.59
N MET A 90 11.71 1.71 -14.76
CA MET A 90 12.67 2.77 -15.12
C MET A 90 14.07 2.20 -15.37
N TYR A 91 14.56 1.32 -14.49
CA TYR A 91 15.86 0.65 -14.67
C TYR A 91 15.87 -0.25 -15.90
N PHE A 92 14.81 -1.04 -16.11
CA PHE A 92 14.71 -1.95 -17.24
C PHE A 92 14.72 -1.20 -18.57
N HIS A 93 13.94 -0.12 -18.67
CA HIS A 93 13.93 0.73 -19.86
C HIS A 93 15.30 1.40 -20.09
N GLY A 94 15.96 1.89 -19.04
CA GLY A 94 17.34 2.39 -19.11
C GLY A 94 18.32 1.34 -19.64
N ALA A 95 18.23 0.09 -19.16
CA ALA A 95 19.15 -0.97 -19.55
C ALA A 95 18.90 -1.53 -20.96
N LYS A 96 17.66 -1.52 -21.45
CA LYS A 96 17.28 -2.21 -22.70
C LYS A 96 16.96 -1.30 -23.87
N PHE A 97 16.47 -0.09 -23.61
CA PHE A 97 15.89 0.76 -24.66
C PHE A 97 16.38 2.22 -24.57
N SER A 98 17.49 2.47 -23.88
CA SER A 98 18.09 3.81 -23.81
C SER A 98 19.42 3.88 -24.54
N ASN A 99 19.89 5.11 -24.75
CA ASN A 99 21.23 5.45 -25.20
C ASN A 99 22.21 5.68 -24.03
N PHE A 100 21.96 5.12 -22.84
CA PHE A 100 22.72 5.40 -21.61
C PHE A 100 24.25 5.27 -21.76
N GLU A 101 24.74 4.22 -22.41
CA GLU A 101 26.18 4.06 -22.66
C GLU A 101 26.74 5.13 -23.60
N ALA A 102 26.00 5.47 -24.66
CA ALA A 102 26.39 6.56 -25.56
C ALA A 102 26.40 7.89 -24.80
N TRP A 103 25.35 8.20 -24.05
CA TRP A 103 25.27 9.39 -23.21
C TRP A 103 26.45 9.48 -22.21
N LEU A 104 26.84 8.36 -21.59
CA LEU A 104 28.01 8.31 -20.69
C LEU A 104 29.32 8.72 -21.39
N THR A 105 29.48 8.44 -22.69
CA THR A 105 30.69 8.84 -23.43
C THR A 105 30.72 10.32 -23.80
N ASN A 106 29.57 10.99 -23.93
CA ASN A 106 29.50 12.42 -24.24
C ASN A 106 28.21 13.07 -23.69
N PRO A 107 28.15 13.30 -22.37
CA PRO A 107 26.93 13.79 -21.72
C PRO A 107 26.59 15.24 -22.06
N THR A 108 27.54 16.00 -22.62
CA THR A 108 27.32 17.41 -23.01
C THR A 108 26.64 17.56 -24.37
N ALA A 109 26.78 16.58 -25.27
CA ALA A 109 26.27 16.67 -26.64
C ALA A 109 25.16 15.64 -26.94
N ILE A 110 25.25 14.45 -26.35
CA ILE A 110 24.23 13.40 -26.51
C ILE A 110 23.08 13.71 -25.55
N LYS A 111 21.85 13.68 -26.07
CA LYS A 111 20.63 13.92 -25.30
C LYS A 111 20.19 12.68 -24.55
#